data_AF-A0A524KLH8-F1
#
_entry.id   AF-A0A524KLH8-F1
#
_cell.length_a   1.000
_cell.length_b   1.000
_cell.length_c   1.000
_cell.angle_alpha   90.00
_cell.angle_beta   90.00
_cell.angle_gamma   90.00
#
_symmetry.space_group_name_H-M   'P 1'
#
loop_
_entity.id
_entity.type
_entity.pdbx_description
1 polymer ?
#
loop_
_entity_poly.entity_id
_entity_poly.type
_entity_poly.pdbx_seq_one_letter_code
_entity_poly.pdbx_strand_id
1 'polypeptide(L)'
;MRNPASIAILFLAVSLAPAAQAACEYPADVKIPEGKSATQDDISAASAAVKTYLGDMEAYMDCIDADVAALPAEQQTPETKALHVKRYNAAVDAMEATANSFNEQLRAFKGAR
;
A
#
# COMPACT_ATOMS: atom_id res chain seq x y z
N MET A 1 33.55 -26.82 48.79
CA MET A 1 32.13 -26.83 49.23
C MET A 1 31.31 -26.50 47.98
N ARG A 2 30.89 -27.51 47.20
CA ARG A 2 29.50 -28.02 47.09
C ARG A 2 28.46 -26.90 46.87
N ASN A 3 28.13 -26.70 45.57
CA ASN A 3 26.93 -26.17 44.88
C ASN A 3 25.59 -26.26 45.66
N PRO A 4 24.42 -25.75 45.18
CA PRO A 4 24.09 -25.04 43.92
C PRO A 4 23.06 -23.88 44.09
N ALA A 5 22.77 -23.09 43.05
CA ALA A 5 21.41 -22.60 42.77
C ALA A 5 21.36 -21.92 41.40
N SER A 6 21.17 -22.74 40.35
CA SER A 6 20.71 -22.27 39.06
C SER A 6 19.25 -21.80 39.19
N ILE A 7 19.00 -20.50 39.08
CA ILE A 7 17.64 -19.96 38.88
C ILE A 7 17.59 -19.42 37.46
N ALA A 8 17.16 -20.26 36.52
CA ALA A 8 16.81 -19.85 35.18
C ALA A 8 15.40 -19.24 35.24
N ILE A 9 15.31 -17.91 35.22
CA ILE A 9 14.03 -17.20 35.10
C ILE A 9 13.71 -17.13 33.60
N LEU A 10 12.78 -17.97 33.16
CA LEU A 10 12.21 -17.94 31.82
C LEU A 10 11.15 -16.83 31.78
N PHE A 11 11.55 -15.61 31.37
CA PHE A 11 10.60 -14.56 31.03
C PHE A 11 10.03 -14.85 29.63
N LEU A 12 8.86 -15.49 29.60
CA LEU A 12 8.05 -15.59 28.39
C LEU A 12 7.35 -14.24 28.17
N ALA A 13 8.03 -13.31 27.49
CA ALA A 13 7.41 -12.08 27.02
C ALA A 13 6.48 -12.42 25.85
N VAL A 14 5.21 -12.72 26.17
CA VAL A 14 4.14 -12.72 25.16
C VAL A 14 3.85 -11.26 24.84
N SER A 15 4.54 -10.73 23.83
CA SER A 15 4.16 -9.48 23.19
C SER A 15 2.90 -9.73 22.37
N LEU A 16 1.74 -9.57 23.01
CA LEU A 16 0.50 -9.26 22.32
C LEU A 16 0.68 -7.85 21.73
N ALA A 17 1.23 -7.77 20.52
CA ALA A 17 1.07 -6.57 19.73
C ALA A 17 -0.44 -6.41 19.50
N PRO A 18 -1.07 -5.30 19.90
CA PRO A 18 -2.41 -5.02 19.41
C PRO A 18 -2.26 -4.89 17.90
N ALA A 19 -2.95 -5.76 17.14
CA ALA A 19 -3.28 -5.43 15.77
C ALA A 19 -4.14 -4.17 15.88
N ALA A 20 -3.52 -3.00 15.81
CA ALA A 20 -4.25 -1.80 15.47
C ALA A 20 -4.87 -2.12 14.11
N GLN A 21 -6.19 -2.31 14.05
CA GLN A 21 -6.90 -2.21 12.79
C GLN A 21 -6.78 -0.73 12.39
N ALA A 22 -5.62 -0.34 11.85
CA ALA A 22 -5.51 0.89 11.10
C ALA A 22 -6.54 0.71 9.97
N ALA A 23 -7.52 1.62 9.90
CA ALA A 23 -8.44 1.67 8.77
C ALA A 23 -7.61 1.61 7.48
N CYS A 24 -8.03 0.83 6.47
CA CYS A 24 -7.26 0.65 5.24
C CYS A 24 -6.77 1.99 4.70
N GLU A 25 -5.47 2.23 4.83
CA GLU A 25 -4.88 3.54 4.58
C GLU A 25 -4.71 3.72 3.07
N TYR A 26 -5.28 4.78 2.55
CA TYR A 26 -5.18 5.09 1.13
C TYR A 26 -3.78 5.70 0.86
N PRO A 27 -2.98 5.11 -0.04
CA PRO A 27 -1.65 5.60 -0.37
C PRO A 27 -1.64 7.04 -0.86
N ALA A 28 -0.58 7.78 -0.52
CA ALA A 28 -0.39 9.14 -1.01
C ALA A 28 0.02 9.17 -2.49
N ASP A 29 -0.40 10.22 -3.21
CA ASP A 29 -0.07 10.40 -4.62
C ASP A 29 1.44 10.49 -4.88
N VAL A 30 1.86 10.00 -6.05
CA VAL A 30 3.26 10.06 -6.49
C VAL A 30 3.53 11.30 -7.32
N LYS A 31 4.63 11.99 -7.02
CA LYS A 31 5.14 13.08 -7.87
C LYS A 31 5.88 12.51 -9.07
N ILE A 32 5.39 12.81 -10.27
CA ILE A 32 6.02 12.43 -11.53
C ILE A 32 6.65 13.70 -12.15
N PRO A 33 7.98 13.72 -12.40
CA PRO A 33 8.65 14.88 -12.98
C PRO A 33 8.29 15.06 -14.46
N GLU A 34 8.42 16.29 -14.96
CA GLU A 34 8.22 16.59 -16.38
C GLU A 34 9.37 16.01 -17.21
N GLY A 35 9.03 15.14 -18.17
CA GLY A 35 10.00 14.29 -18.85
C GLY A 35 11.02 15.05 -19.70
N LYS A 36 10.65 16.15 -20.36
CA LYS A 36 11.56 16.88 -21.25
C LYS A 36 12.73 17.51 -20.48
N SER A 37 12.48 17.92 -19.24
CA SER A 37 13.44 18.58 -18.36
C SER A 37 14.07 17.65 -17.30
N ALA A 38 13.51 16.46 -17.10
CA ALA A 38 14.01 15.49 -16.12
C ALA A 38 15.40 14.92 -16.44
N THR A 39 16.13 14.56 -15.38
CA THR A 39 17.36 13.76 -15.47
C THR A 39 17.05 12.25 -15.48
N GLN A 40 18.06 11.45 -15.81
CA GLN A 40 17.95 9.98 -15.72
C GLN A 40 17.63 9.52 -14.28
N ASP A 41 18.22 10.20 -13.29
CA ASP A 41 18.01 9.90 -11.87
C ASP A 41 16.59 10.27 -11.45
N ASP A 42 16.05 11.40 -11.91
CA ASP A 42 14.66 11.80 -11.64
C ASP A 42 13.66 10.77 -12.15
N ILE A 43 13.85 10.30 -13.40
CA ILE A 43 12.97 9.29 -14.01
C ILE A 43 13.11 7.93 -13.32
N SER A 44 14.32 7.57 -12.88
CA SER A 44 14.56 6.34 -12.11
C SER A 44 13.86 6.38 -10.75
N ALA A 45 14.00 7.50 -10.02
CA ALA A 45 13.32 7.73 -8.75
C ALA A 45 11.79 7.71 -8.91
N ALA A 46 11.27 8.37 -9.95
CA ALA A 46 9.85 8.34 -10.27
C ALA A 46 9.37 6.91 -10.58
N SER A 47 10.15 6.10 -11.32
CA SER A 47 9.80 4.70 -11.60
C SER A 47 9.70 3.87 -10.32
N ALA A 48 10.64 4.06 -9.38
CA ALA A 48 10.61 3.37 -8.09
C ALA A 48 9.38 3.80 -7.28
N ALA A 49 9.10 5.10 -7.19
CA ALA A 49 7.97 5.64 -6.45
C ALA A 49 6.62 5.17 -7.03
N VAL A 50 6.47 5.15 -8.36
CA VAL A 50 5.27 4.61 -9.02
C VAL A 50 5.07 3.14 -8.67
N LYS A 51 6.12 2.31 -8.71
CA LYS A 51 6.02 0.89 -8.33
C LYS A 51 5.60 0.70 -6.88
N THR A 52 6.19 1.47 -5.97
CA THR A 52 5.80 1.44 -4.55
C THR A 52 4.33 1.81 -4.39
N TYR A 53 3.88 2.91 -5.01
CA TYR A 53 2.48 3.31 -4.96
C TYR A 53 1.53 2.24 -5.50
N LEU A 54 1.85 1.60 -6.63
CA LEU A 54 1.01 0.53 -7.17
C LEU A 54 0.91 -0.65 -6.19
N GLY A 55 2.02 -1.06 -5.56
CA GLY A 55 2.01 -2.11 -4.55
C GLY A 55 1.24 -1.72 -3.27
N ASP A 56 1.38 -0.47 -2.83
CA ASP A 56 0.63 0.05 -1.68
C ASP A 56 -0.88 0.14 -1.98
N MET A 57 -1.25 0.45 -3.22
CA MET A 57 -2.64 0.47 -3.68
C MET A 57 -3.23 -0.94 -3.77
N GLU A 58 -2.45 -1.94 -4.20
CA GLU A 58 -2.83 -3.35 -4.15
C GLU A 58 -3.08 -3.79 -2.70
N ALA A 59 -2.17 -3.45 -1.78
CA ALA A 59 -2.35 -3.74 -0.36
C ALA A 59 -3.58 -3.05 0.25
N TYR A 60 -3.89 -1.82 -0.19
CA TYR A 60 -5.13 -1.13 0.18
C TYR A 60 -6.37 -1.87 -0.33
N MET A 61 -6.36 -2.35 -1.58
CA MET A 61 -7.48 -3.12 -2.16
C MET A 61 -7.71 -4.43 -1.40
N ASP A 62 -6.64 -5.19 -1.12
CA ASP A 62 -6.70 -6.41 -0.32
C ASP A 62 -7.25 -6.14 1.10
N CYS A 63 -6.88 -5.00 1.69
CA CYS A 63 -7.38 -4.59 2.99
C CYS A 63 -8.90 -4.33 2.97
N ILE A 64 -9.40 -3.58 1.98
CA ILE A 64 -10.85 -3.27 1.92
C ILE A 64 -11.69 -4.49 1.55
N ASP A 65 -11.11 -5.47 0.85
CA ASP A 65 -11.71 -6.80 0.64
C ASP A 65 -11.84 -7.55 1.97
N ALA A 66 -10.76 -7.57 2.77
CA ALA A 66 -10.75 -8.20 4.08
C ALA A 66 -11.75 -7.54 5.05
N ASP A 67 -11.84 -6.21 5.07
CA ASP A 67 -12.80 -5.46 5.88
C ASP A 67 -14.24 -5.90 5.58
N VAL A 68 -14.61 -6.00 4.30
CA VAL A 68 -15.96 -6.40 3.89
C VAL A 68 -16.23 -7.87 4.17
N ALA A 69 -15.24 -8.75 3.96
CA ALA A 69 -15.35 -10.17 4.26
C ALA A 69 -15.53 -10.44 5.77
N ALA A 70 -14.96 -9.59 6.62
CA ALA A 70 -15.07 -9.68 8.07
C ALA A 70 -16.42 -9.17 8.62
N LEU A 71 -17.25 -8.51 7.80
CA LEU A 71 -18.55 -8.01 8.25
C LEU A 71 -19.55 -9.16 8.51
N PRO A 72 -20.35 -9.06 9.59
CA PRO A 72 -21.51 -9.94 9.79
C PRO A 72 -22.46 -9.92 8.59
N ALA A 73 -23.15 -11.03 8.34
CA ALA A 73 -24.02 -11.18 7.17
C ALA A 73 -25.09 -10.09 7.08
N GLU A 74 -25.59 -9.61 8.22
CA GLU A 74 -26.59 -8.55 8.32
C GLU A 74 -26.05 -7.17 7.90
N GLN A 75 -24.73 -6.99 7.93
CA GLN A 75 -24.04 -5.74 7.56
C GLN A 75 -23.50 -5.76 6.12
N GLN A 76 -23.52 -6.92 5.46
CA GLN A 76 -23.19 -7.08 4.03
C GLN A 76 -24.36 -6.66 3.12
N THR A 77 -24.90 -5.48 3.38
CA THR A 77 -26.03 -4.91 2.64
C THR A 77 -25.62 -4.53 1.21
N PRO A 78 -26.58 -4.31 0.29
CA PRO A 78 -26.28 -3.77 -1.05
C PRO A 78 -25.48 -2.47 -1.01
N GLU A 79 -25.73 -1.60 -0.03
CA GLU A 79 -25.02 -0.33 0.14
C GLU A 79 -23.56 -0.55 0.52
N THR A 80 -23.26 -1.45 1.45
CA THR A 80 -21.89 -1.81 1.83
C THR A 80 -21.11 -2.36 0.64
N LYS A 81 -21.73 -3.25 -0.14
CA LYS A 81 -21.12 -3.82 -1.35
C LYS A 81 -20.90 -2.76 -2.43
N ALA A 82 -21.86 -1.85 -2.62
CA ALA A 82 -21.73 -0.75 -3.56
C ALA A 82 -20.60 0.22 -3.16
N LEU A 83 -20.46 0.52 -1.87
CA LEU A 83 -19.35 1.33 -1.37
C LEU A 83 -18.00 0.64 -1.58
N HIS A 84 -17.92 -0.65 -1.31
CA HIS A 84 -16.73 -1.45 -1.57
C HIS A 84 -16.31 -1.40 -3.04
N VAL A 85 -17.23 -1.72 -3.96
CA VAL A 85 -16.98 -1.66 -5.41
C VAL A 85 -16.54 -0.27 -5.84
N LYS A 86 -17.17 0.79 -5.30
CA LYS A 86 -16.79 2.17 -5.60
C LYS A 86 -15.35 2.47 -5.17
N ARG A 87 -14.96 2.04 -3.96
CA ARG A 87 -13.59 2.25 -3.43
C ARG A 87 -12.56 1.45 -4.22
N TYR A 88 -12.88 0.20 -4.58
CA TYR A 88 -12.03 -0.66 -5.36
C TYR A 88 -11.78 -0.09 -6.76
N ASN A 89 -12.85 0.29 -7.48
CA ASN A 89 -12.73 0.87 -8.81
C ASN A 89 -11.96 2.21 -8.78
N ALA A 90 -12.21 3.06 -7.78
CA ALA A 90 -11.46 4.30 -7.63
C ALA A 90 -9.95 4.06 -7.39
N ALA A 91 -9.59 2.97 -6.72
CA ALA A 91 -8.21 2.56 -6.55
C ALA A 91 -7.57 2.14 -7.88
N VAL A 92 -8.27 1.30 -8.65
CA VAL A 92 -7.83 0.89 -10.00
C VAL A 92 -7.67 2.10 -10.92
N ASP A 93 -8.65 3.01 -10.95
CA ASP A 93 -8.60 4.23 -11.78
C ASP A 93 -7.38 5.10 -11.43
N ALA A 94 -7.06 5.24 -10.14
CA ALA A 94 -5.91 6.02 -9.69
C ALA A 94 -4.57 5.36 -10.06
N MET A 95 -4.48 4.03 -9.97
CA MET A 95 -3.34 3.25 -10.42
C MET A 95 -3.10 3.42 -11.93
N GLU A 96 -4.16 3.30 -12.74
CA GLU A 96 -4.08 3.50 -14.18
C GLU A 96 -3.66 4.93 -14.55
N ALA A 97 -4.27 5.94 -13.90
CA ALA A 97 -3.92 7.34 -14.12
C ALA A 97 -2.44 7.62 -13.82
N THR A 98 -1.93 7.11 -12.69
CA THR A 98 -0.54 7.27 -12.27
C THR A 98 0.42 6.57 -13.25
N ALA A 99 0.11 5.33 -13.64
CA ALA A 99 0.91 4.58 -14.60
C ALA A 99 0.94 5.25 -15.98
N ASN A 100 -0.21 5.77 -16.44
CA ASN A 100 -0.32 6.49 -17.70
C ASN A 100 0.48 7.79 -17.70
N SER A 101 0.38 8.57 -16.62
CA SER A 101 1.17 9.79 -16.43
C SER A 101 2.67 9.50 -16.46
N PHE A 102 3.12 8.46 -15.74
CA PHE A 102 4.53 8.08 -15.75
C PHE A 102 4.99 7.66 -17.15
N ASN A 103 4.19 6.85 -17.85
CA ASN A 103 4.51 6.42 -19.21
C ASN A 103 4.58 7.58 -20.20
N GLU A 104 3.73 8.59 -20.06
CA GLU A 104 3.79 9.82 -20.86
C GLU A 104 5.12 10.55 -20.62
N GLN A 105 5.47 10.81 -19.36
CA GLN A 105 6.71 11.53 -19.02
C GLN A 105 7.96 10.73 -19.39
N LEU A 106 7.92 9.40 -19.26
CA LEU A 106 9.00 8.53 -19.71
C LEU A 106 9.22 8.62 -21.24
N ARG A 107 8.14 8.71 -22.04
CA ARG A 107 8.26 8.92 -23.49
C ARG A 107 8.81 10.31 -23.80
N ALA A 108 8.35 11.33 -23.09
CA ALA A 108 8.85 12.70 -23.25
C ALA A 108 10.35 12.82 -22.94
N PHE A 109 10.82 12.17 -21.87
CA PHE A 109 12.23 12.05 -21.53
C PHE A 109 13.04 11.37 -22.63
N LYS A 110 12.58 10.20 -23.10
CA LYS A 110 13.24 9.45 -24.18
C LYS A 110 13.30 10.24 -25.49
N GLY A 111 12.28 11.04 -25.80
CA GLY A 111 12.26 11.88 -27.01
C GLY A 111 13.16 13.13 -26.92
N ALA A 112 13.58 13.52 -25.71
CA ALA A 112 14.47 14.65 -25.48
C ALA A 112 15.95 14.25 -25.36
N ARG A 113 16.31 12.99 -25.63
CA ARG A 113 17.65 12.42 -25.48
C ARG A 113 18.08 11.69 -26.74
#